data_AF-A0A139BV75-F1
#
_entry.id   AF-A0A139BV75-F1
#
_cell.length_a   1.000
_cell.length_b   1.000
_cell.length_c   1.000
_cell.angle_alpha   90.00
_cell.angle_beta   90.00
_cell.angle_gamma   90.00
#
_symmetry.space_group_name_H-M   'P 1'
#
loop_
_entity.id
_entity.type
_entity.pdbx_description
1 polymer ?
#
loop_
_entity_poly.entity_id
_entity_poly.type
_entity_poly.pdbx_seq_one_letter_code
_entity_poly.pdbx_strand_id
1 'polypeptide(L)'
;MKGYTKTIRPPAHFTNKLKKRQMREYGYNDRNPKHYEEDHLIALSIGGAPDNPRNLWPEPRKSEWGAKKKDRLEFVLYKMVCNQEIS
;
A
#
# COMPACT_ATOMS: atom_id res chain seq x y z
N MET A 1 7.65 -7.81 -7.24
CA MET A 1 8.21 -6.77 -8.11
C MET A 1 9.04 -5.83 -7.26
N LYS A 2 10.38 -5.92 -7.31
CA LYS A 2 11.24 -5.21 -6.35
C LYS A 2 12.21 -4.20 -6.98
N GLY A 3 12.24 -4.10 -8.31
CA GLY A 3 13.12 -3.19 -9.04
C GLY A 3 12.52 -1.79 -9.20
N TYR A 4 11.68 -1.61 -10.23
CA TYR A 4 11.10 -0.31 -10.59
C TYR A 4 10.27 0.34 -9.48
N THR A 5 9.39 -0.41 -8.82
CA THR A 5 8.52 0.16 -7.77
C THR A 5 9.32 0.73 -6.59
N LYS A 6 10.55 0.25 -6.35
CA LYS A 6 11.44 0.79 -5.31
C LYS A 6 11.94 2.19 -5.66
N THR A 7 12.08 2.54 -6.94
CA THR A 7 12.63 3.84 -7.37
C THR A 7 11.61 4.97 -7.32
N ILE A 8 10.32 4.64 -7.37
CA ILE A 8 9.22 5.64 -7.37
C ILE A 8 8.49 5.75 -6.04
N ARG A 9 8.81 4.90 -5.05
CA ARG A 9 8.20 4.95 -3.72
C ARG A 9 8.59 6.25 -3.01
N PRO A 10 7.65 6.92 -2.31
CA PRO A 10 7.98 8.06 -1.47
C PRO A 10 8.93 7.62 -0.34
N PRO A 11 9.74 8.55 0.19
CA PRO A 11 10.69 8.24 1.24
C PRO A 11 9.97 7.86 2.54
N ALA A 12 10.61 7.02 3.35
CA ALA A 12 10.00 6.49 4.58
C ALA A 12 9.55 7.56 5.58
N HIS A 13 10.22 8.73 5.62
CA HIS A 13 9.81 9.82 6.51
C HIS A 13 8.44 10.41 6.12
N PHE A 14 8.13 10.48 4.82
CA PHE A 14 6.84 10.94 4.31
C PHE A 14 5.73 9.97 4.72
N THR A 15 5.91 8.69 4.42
CA THR A 15 4.91 7.65 4.71
C THR A 15 4.71 7.45 6.21
N ASN A 16 5.76 7.54 7.02
CA ASN A 16 5.65 7.47 8.49
C ASN A 16 4.83 8.63 9.08
N LYS A 17 4.97 9.85 8.54
CA LYS A 17 4.18 11.01 8.96
C LYS A 17 2.73 10.87 8.52
N LEU A 18 2.50 10.44 7.28
CA LEU A 18 1.17 10.21 6.72
C LEU A 18 0.40 9.15 7.49
N LYS A 19 1.01 7.97 7.71
CA LYS A 19 0.42 6.86 8.46
C LYS A 19 -0.10 7.28 9.82
N LYS A 20 0.73 7.97 10.62
CA LYS A 20 0.35 8.45 11.95
C LYS A 20 -0.82 9.43 11.89
N ARG A 21 -0.90 10.27 10.86
CA ARG A 21 -2.00 11.21 10.66
C ARG A 21 -3.28 10.46 10.31
N GLN A 22 -3.24 9.59 9.30
CA GLN A 22 -4.39 8.81 8.84
C GLN A 22 -4.95 7.91 9.93
N MET A 23 -4.12 7.25 10.75
CA MET A 23 -4.61 6.45 11.87
C MET A 23 -5.46 7.26 12.86
N ARG A 24 -5.21 8.56 13.02
CA ARG A 24 -6.06 9.46 13.82
C ARG A 24 -7.31 9.87 13.06
N GLU A 25 -7.16 10.29 11.80
CA GLU A 25 -8.27 10.75 10.94
C GLU A 25 -9.30 9.64 10.69
N TYR A 26 -8.84 8.40 10.50
CA TYR A 26 -9.69 7.23 10.25
C TYR A 26 -10.25 6.63 11.55
N GLY A 27 -9.91 7.18 12.72
CA GLY A 27 -10.47 6.73 13.99
C GLY A 27 -10.00 5.34 14.43
N TYR A 28 -8.76 4.94 14.12
CA TYR A 28 -8.27 3.62 14.53
C TYR A 28 -8.14 3.54 16.05
N ASN A 29 -8.70 2.46 16.63
CA ASN A 29 -8.58 2.15 18.06
C ASN A 29 -7.14 1.79 18.43
N ASP A 30 -6.53 0.89 17.65
CA ASP A 30 -5.11 0.58 17.77
C ASP A 30 -4.28 1.61 17.00
N ARG A 31 -3.47 2.37 17.74
CA ARG A 31 -2.63 3.44 17.19
C ARG A 31 -1.15 3.09 17.14
N ASN A 32 -0.77 1.82 17.35
CA ASN A 32 0.62 1.40 17.23
C ASN A 32 1.02 1.29 15.74
N PRO A 33 1.87 2.18 15.21
CA PRO A 33 2.18 2.18 13.77
C PRO A 33 2.94 0.93 13.31
N LYS A 34 3.48 0.12 14.23
CA LYS A 34 4.14 -1.16 13.91
C LYS A 34 3.14 -2.24 13.46
N HIS A 35 1.87 -2.10 13.81
CA HIS A 35 0.84 -3.04 13.39
C HIS A 35 0.33 -2.77 11.96
N TYR A 36 0.78 -1.68 11.33
CA TYR A 36 0.27 -1.20 10.05
C TYR A 36 1.38 -0.83 9.05
N GLU A 37 1.17 -1.14 7.77
CA GLU A 37 2.02 -0.71 6.65
C GLU A 37 1.43 0.55 6.07
N GLU A 38 2.24 1.51 5.68
CA GLU A 38 1.71 2.56 4.82
C GLU A 38 1.81 2.03 3.40
N ASP A 39 0.69 1.64 2.82
CA ASP A 39 0.68 0.91 1.56
C ASP A 39 -0.25 1.53 0.53
N HIS A 40 0.01 1.18 -0.73
CA HIS A 40 -0.72 1.72 -1.87
C HIS A 40 -2.09 1.05 -2.03
N LEU A 41 -3.16 1.81 -2.19
CA LEU A 41 -4.51 1.26 -2.46
C LEU A 41 -4.56 0.59 -3.85
N ILE A 42 -4.09 1.31 -4.87
CA ILE A 42 -3.80 0.81 -6.21
C ILE A 42 -2.29 0.56 -6.28
N ALA A 43 -1.89 -0.67 -6.57
CA ALA A 43 -0.48 -1.04 -6.62
C ALA A 43 0.29 -0.23 -7.68
N LEU A 44 1.51 0.18 -7.34
CA LEU A 44 2.40 0.92 -8.25
C LEU A 44 2.67 0.18 -9.56
N SER A 45 2.67 -1.14 -9.52
CA SER A 45 2.90 -2.01 -10.68
C SER A 45 1.82 -1.95 -11.74
N ILE A 46 0.63 -1.44 -11.39
CA ILE A 46 -0.52 -1.29 -12.28
C ILE A 46 -0.96 0.17 -12.38
N GLY A 47 -0.04 1.12 -12.13
CA GLY A 47 -0.28 2.55 -12.34
C GLY A 47 -0.77 3.34 -11.13
N GLY A 48 -0.70 2.77 -9.92
CA GLY A 48 -0.99 3.53 -8.70
C GLY A 48 -0.12 4.76 -8.52
N ALA A 49 -0.70 5.85 -8.02
CA ALA A 49 0.02 7.08 -7.72
C ALA A 49 1.01 6.86 -6.55
N PRO A 50 2.27 7.33 -6.66
CA PRO A 50 3.33 7.03 -5.68
C PRO A 50 3.13 7.69 -4.32
N ASP A 51 2.75 8.97 -4.30
CA ASP A 51 2.74 9.82 -3.10
C ASP A 51 1.40 10.48 -2.83
N ASN A 52 0.37 10.22 -3.65
CA ASN A 52 -0.97 10.74 -3.44
C ASN A 52 -1.56 10.15 -2.16
N PRO A 53 -1.90 10.95 -1.12
CA PRO A 53 -2.47 10.44 0.12
C PRO A 53 -3.80 9.69 -0.02
N ARG A 54 -4.51 9.88 -1.14
CA ARG A 54 -5.73 9.11 -1.46
C ARG A 54 -5.42 7.70 -1.97
N ASN A 55 -4.20 7.47 -2.46
CA ASN A 55 -3.72 6.15 -2.86
C ASN A 55 -2.86 5.49 -1.77
N LEU A 56 -2.75 6.08 -0.58
CA LEU A 56 -1.95 5.55 0.53
C LEU A 56 -2.83 5.37 1.75
N TRP A 57 -2.64 4.29 2.49
CA TRP A 57 -3.42 4.04 3.70
C TRP A 57 -2.68 3.14 4.72
N PRO A 58 -3.06 3.19 6.02
CA PRO A 58 -2.48 2.33 7.05
C PRO A 58 -3.07 0.92 6.96
N GLU A 59 -2.44 0.04 6.19
CA GLU A 59 -2.89 -1.33 6.02
C GLU A 59 -2.52 -2.22 7.23
N PRO A 60 -3.48 -2.92 7.84
CA PRO A 60 -3.20 -3.85 8.93
C PRO A 60 -2.27 -5.01 8.51
N ARG A 61 -1.30 -5.34 9.36
CA ARG A 61 -0.47 -6.56 9.19
C ARG A 61 -1.20 -7.83 9.59
N LYS A 62 -2.09 -7.72 10.59
CA LYS A 62 -2.78 -8.85 11.23
C LYS A 62 -4.29 -8.69 11.06
N SER A 63 -4.80 -9.02 9.88
CA SER A 63 -6.23 -9.10 9.56
C SER A 63 -6.48 -10.25 8.58
N GLU A 64 -7.74 -10.58 8.31
CA GLU A 64 -8.10 -11.56 7.29
C GLU A 64 -7.52 -11.19 5.92
N TRP A 65 -7.53 -9.89 5.58
CA TRP A 65 -6.92 -9.30 4.39
C TRP A 65 -5.80 -8.34 4.79
N GLY A 66 -4.74 -8.89 5.38
CA GLY A 66 -3.58 -8.09 5.78
C GLY A 66 -2.55 -7.91 4.67
N ALA A 67 -1.58 -7.02 4.89
CA ALA A 67 -0.56 -6.62 3.90
C ALA A 67 0.06 -7.77 3.09
N LYS A 68 0.43 -8.88 3.75
CA LYS A 68 1.03 -10.05 3.07
C LYS A 68 0.08 -10.73 2.08
N LYS A 69 -1.23 -10.75 2.35
CA LYS A 69 -2.22 -11.31 1.43
C LYS A 69 -2.51 -10.33 0.29
N LYS A 70 -2.58 -9.03 0.58
CA LYS A 70 -2.68 -7.99 -0.46
C LYS A 70 -1.50 -8.03 -1.41
N ASP A 71 -0.25 -8.12 -0.91
CA ASP A 71 0.96 -8.29 -1.74
C ASP A 71 0.82 -9.42 -2.79
N ARG A 72 0.21 -10.55 -2.38
CA ARG A 72 -0.02 -11.70 -3.28
C ARG A 72 -1.07 -11.37 -4.33
N LEU A 73 -2.17 -10.74 -3.92
CA LEU A 73 -3.22 -10.29 -4.83
C LEU A 73 -2.69 -9.28 -5.85
N GLU A 74 -1.91 -8.30 -5.41
CA GLU A 74 -1.28 -7.31 -6.29
C GLU A 74 -0.34 -7.95 -7.32
N PHE A 75 0.41 -8.98 -6.90
CA PHE A 75 1.25 -9.72 -7.82
C PHE A 75 0.42 -10.47 -8.88
N VAL A 76 -0.70 -11.07 -8.50
CA VAL A 76 -1.63 -11.71 -9.45
C VAL A 76 -2.22 -10.67 -10.41
N LEU A 77 -2.74 -9.55 -9.89
CA LEU A 77 -3.31 -8.47 -10.71
C LEU A 77 -2.30 -7.92 -11.71
N TYR A 78 -1.07 -7.67 -11.28
CA TYR A 78 0.01 -7.26 -12.18
C TYR A 78 0.22 -8.25 -13.33
N LYS A 79 0.24 -9.56 -13.03
CA LYS A 79 0.41 -10.60 -14.06
C LYS A 79 -0.77 -10.60 -15.04
N MET A 80 -1.99 -10.47 -14.54
CA MET A 80 -3.19 -10.39 -15.38
C MET A 80 -3.17 -9.16 -16.29
N VAL A 81 -2.79 -7.98 -15.78
CA VAL A 81 -2.61 -6.76 -16.59
C VAL A 81 -1.54 -6.95 -17.65
N CYS A 82 -0.37 -7.50 -17.29
CA CYS A 82 0.70 -7.79 -18.26
C CYS A 82 0.26 -8.79 -19.35
N ASN A 83 -0.63 -9.72 -19.02
CA ASN A 83 -1.18 -10.69 -19.95
C ASN A 83 -2.40 -10.16 -20.72
N GLN A 84 -2.84 -8.92 -20.48
CA GLN A 84 -4.05 -8.32 -21.07
C GLN A 84 -5.34 -9.08 -20.74
N GLU A 85 -5.37 -9.81 -19.63
CA GLU A 85 -6.57 -10.50 -19.14
C GLU A 85 -7.56 -9.52 -18.48
N ILE A 86 -7.02 -8.40 -17.98
CA ILE A 86 -7.74 -7.27 -17.38
C ILE A 86 -7.06 -5.96 -17.76
N SER A 87 -7.80 -4.84 -17.73
CA SER A 87 -7.33 -3.48 -18.05
C SER A 87 -7.81 -2.47 -17.03
#